data_AF-A0A535PC76-F1
#
_entry.id   AF-A0A535PC76-F1
#
_cell.length_a   1.000
_cell.length_b   1.000
_cell.length_c   1.000
_cell.angle_alpha   90.00
_cell.angle_beta   90.00
_cell.angle_gamma   90.00
#
_symmetry.space_group_name_H-M   'P 1'
#
loop_
_entity.id
_entity.type
_entity.pdbx_description
1 polymer ?
#
loop_
_entity_poly.entity_id
_entity_poly.type
_entity_poly.pdbx_seq_one_letter_code
_entity_poly.pdbx_strand_id
1 'polypeptide(L)'
;MQLSWRPLSLPWRSLALAWSLRIQNFITLPLYMFSGAIFPTRLVPPWLHAILLLNPLTYGVNAIRGVLLGYEIASVPLNLAILLGFTVVMMAIAIWMSRREV
;
A
#
# COMPACT_ATOMS: atom_id res chain seq x y z
N MET A 1 40.83 -6.13 30.67
CA MET A 1 39.91 -5.87 29.55
C MET A 1 39.43 -7.20 28.99
N GLN A 2 38.14 -7.40 28.81
CA GLN A 2 37.58 -8.56 28.11
C GLN A 2 36.64 -8.05 27.02
N LEU A 3 37.06 -8.11 25.75
CA LEU A 3 36.14 -7.91 24.65
C LEU A 3 35.31 -9.19 24.49
N SER A 4 34.04 -9.12 24.89
CA SER A 4 33.08 -10.20 24.73
C SER A 4 32.63 -10.29 23.28
N TRP A 5 33.51 -10.83 22.42
CA TRP A 5 33.27 -11.16 21.01
C TRP A 5 32.22 -12.27 20.86
N ARG A 6 30.99 -12.03 21.32
CA ARG A 6 29.83 -12.87 21.02
C ARG A 6 29.60 -12.78 19.51
N PRO A 7 29.78 -13.87 18.74
CA PRO A 7 29.35 -13.86 17.35
C PRO A 7 27.85 -13.58 17.35
N LEU A 8 27.39 -12.64 16.51
CA LEU A 8 25.98 -12.38 16.36
C LEU A 8 25.33 -13.64 15.77
N SER A 9 24.70 -14.45 16.62
CA SER A 9 23.83 -15.56 16.25
C SER A 9 22.51 -15.06 15.69
N LEU A 10 22.59 -14.06 14.78
CA LEU A 10 21.49 -13.48 14.03
C LEU A 10 20.67 -14.62 13.44
N PRO A 11 19.46 -14.90 13.95
CA PRO A 11 18.67 -15.97 13.40
C PRO A 11 18.38 -15.57 11.95
N TRP A 12 18.69 -16.44 11.00
CA TRP A 12 18.46 -16.19 9.56
C TRP A 12 17.01 -15.74 9.28
N ARG A 13 16.06 -16.08 10.17
CA ARG A 13 14.68 -15.56 10.23
C ARG A 13 14.61 -14.04 10.39
N SER A 14 15.36 -13.42 11.30
CA SER A 14 15.35 -11.95 11.47
C SER A 14 16.01 -11.24 10.30
N LEU A 15 17.02 -11.86 9.66
CA LEU A 15 17.57 -11.37 8.40
C LEU A 15 16.52 -11.44 7.27
N ALA A 16 15.88 -12.60 7.06
CA ALA A 16 14.83 -12.77 6.05
C ALA A 16 13.66 -11.79 6.24
N LEU A 17 13.23 -11.56 7.49
CA LEU A 17 12.21 -10.56 7.82
C LEU A 17 12.72 -9.12 7.59
N ALA A 18 13.98 -8.82 7.91
CA ALA A 18 14.57 -7.51 7.60
C ALA A 18 14.69 -7.26 6.09
N TRP A 19 14.87 -8.30 5.27
CA TRP A 19 14.86 -8.19 3.81
C TRP A 19 13.45 -7.99 3.26
N SER A 20 12.44 -8.74 3.71
CA SER A 20 11.06 -8.55 3.25
C SER A 20 10.50 -7.16 3.63
N LEU A 21 10.79 -6.67 4.83
CA LEU A 21 10.43 -5.32 5.27
C LEU A 21 11.10 -4.21 4.42
N ARG A 22 12.34 -4.41 3.95
CA ARG A 22 13.02 -3.48 3.02
C ARG A 22 12.31 -3.43 1.67
N ILE A 23 11.94 -4.59 1.12
CA ILE A 23 11.21 -4.70 -0.15
C ILE A 23 9.82 -4.04 -0.01
N GLN A 24 9.10 -4.32 1.08
CA GLN A 24 7.81 -3.68 1.38
C GLN A 24 7.95 -2.16 1.44
N ASN A 25 8.87 -1.62 2.25
CA ASN A 25 9.06 -0.18 2.40
C ASN A 25 9.43 0.51 1.06
N PHE A 26 10.28 -0.14 0.24
CA PHE A 26 10.64 0.35 -1.09
C PHE A 26 9.45 0.43 -2.06
N ILE A 27 8.46 -0.44 -1.91
CA ILE A 27 7.22 -0.44 -2.72
C ILE A 27 6.17 0.52 -2.13
N THR A 28 6.05 0.58 -0.79
CA THR A 28 5.08 1.43 -0.09
C THR A 28 5.36 2.92 -0.26
N LEU A 29 6.62 3.35 -0.30
CA LEU A 29 6.96 4.78 -0.45
C LEU A 29 6.47 5.37 -1.80
N PRO A 30 6.78 4.79 -2.98
CA PRO A 30 6.19 5.20 -4.26
C PRO A 30 4.67 5.09 -4.28
N LEU A 31 4.08 4.00 -3.75
CA LEU A 31 2.62 3.85 -3.67
C LEU A 31 1.96 4.96 -2.84
N TYR A 32 2.61 5.44 -1.78
CA TYR A 32 2.11 6.56 -0.98
C TYR A 32 2.22 7.89 -1.73
N MET A 33 3.37 8.15 -2.39
CA MET A 33 3.53 9.35 -3.23
C MET A 33 2.50 9.39 -4.37
N PHE A 34 2.27 8.26 -5.03
CA PHE A 34 1.28 8.07 -6.09
C PHE A 34 -0.10 7.61 -5.57
N SER A 35 -0.49 7.98 -4.34
CA SER A 35 -1.86 7.81 -3.80
C SER A 35 -2.69 9.09 -3.81
N GLY A 36 -2.09 10.22 -4.21
CA GLY A 36 -2.74 11.52 -4.11
C GLY A 36 -2.90 12.03 -2.68
N ALA A 37 -2.22 11.43 -1.70
CA ALA A 37 -2.10 11.97 -0.34
C ALA A 37 -1.26 13.26 -0.31
N ILE A 38 -0.11 13.24 -0.99
CA ILE A 38 0.82 14.38 -1.06
C ILE A 38 0.38 15.40 -2.11
N PHE A 39 -0.02 14.93 -3.29
CA PHE A 39 -0.41 15.78 -4.42
C PHE A 39 -1.92 15.69 -4.67
N PRO A 40 -2.68 16.81 -4.68
CA PRO A 40 -4.12 16.78 -4.97
C PRO A 40 -4.41 16.17 -6.34
N THR A 41 -5.26 15.14 -6.37
CA THR A 41 -5.64 14.35 -7.55
C THR A 41 -6.29 15.15 -8.69
N ARG A 42 -6.67 16.42 -8.45
CA ARG A 42 -7.19 17.35 -9.48
C ARG A 42 -6.12 18.27 -10.10
N LEU A 43 -4.90 18.31 -9.56
CA LEU A 43 -3.81 19.21 -10.00
C LEU A 43 -2.68 18.49 -10.77
N VAL A 44 -2.87 17.20 -11.07
CA VAL A 44 -1.89 16.34 -11.74
C VAL A 44 -2.14 16.25 -13.25
N PRO A 45 -1.10 16.04 -14.08
CA PRO A 45 -1.29 15.77 -15.51
C PRO A 45 -2.16 14.53 -15.79
N PRO A 46 -2.87 14.44 -16.93
CA PRO A 46 -3.77 13.33 -17.23
C PRO A 46 -3.12 11.94 -17.19
N TRP A 47 -1.86 11.83 -17.64
CA TRP A 47 -1.09 10.57 -17.57
C TRP A 47 -0.81 10.13 -16.13
N LEU A 48 -0.57 11.08 -15.21
CA LEU A 48 -0.34 10.81 -13.80
C LEU A 48 -1.65 10.51 -13.08
N HIS A 49 -2.75 11.17 -13.47
CA HIS A 49 -4.10 10.86 -12.98
C HIS A 49 -4.52 9.42 -13.30
N ALA A 50 -4.18 8.90 -14.49
CA ALA A 50 -4.41 7.50 -14.83
C ALA A 50 -3.64 6.54 -13.90
N ILE A 51 -2.38 6.82 -13.58
CA ILE A 51 -1.58 6.03 -12.63
C ILE A 51 -2.19 6.07 -11.21
N LEU A 52 -2.65 7.26 -10.78
CA LEU A 52 -3.32 7.46 -9.49
C LEU A 52 -4.62 6.63 -9.37
N LEU A 53 -5.40 6.51 -10.45
CA LEU A 53 -6.65 5.74 -10.47
C LEU A 53 -6.44 4.21 -10.40
N LEU A 54 -5.27 3.71 -10.80
CA LEU A 54 -4.89 2.29 -10.65
C LEU A 54 -4.49 1.93 -9.21
N ASN A 55 -4.15 2.92 -8.38
CA ASN A 55 -3.75 2.72 -7.00
C ASN A 55 -5.00 2.67 -6.08
N PRO A 56 -5.32 1.54 -5.42
CA PRO A 56 -6.47 1.43 -4.53
C PRO A 56 -6.40 2.41 -3.35
N LEU A 57 -5.20 2.78 -2.91
CA LEU A 57 -4.97 3.69 -1.78
C LEU A 57 -5.50 5.11 -2.08
N THR A 58 -5.57 5.50 -3.36
CA THR A 58 -6.15 6.78 -3.81
C THR A 58 -7.62 6.93 -3.44
N TYR A 59 -8.41 5.84 -3.51
CA TYR A 59 -9.83 5.88 -3.13
C TYR A 59 -9.98 6.05 -1.61
N GLY A 60 -9.10 5.47 -0.80
CA GLY A 60 -9.06 5.69 0.65
C GLY A 60 -8.73 7.14 1.02
N VAL A 61 -7.71 7.71 0.37
CA VAL A 61 -7.34 9.13 0.53
C VAL A 61 -8.50 10.05 0.09
N ASN A 62 -9.16 9.75 -1.02
CA ASN A 62 -10.31 10.51 -1.51
C ASN A 62 -11.53 10.42 -0.56
N ALA A 63 -11.82 9.24 0.01
CA ALA A 63 -12.89 9.05 0.98
C ALA A 63 -12.66 9.87 2.26
N ILE A 64 -11.45 9.79 2.83
CA ILE A 64 -11.05 10.57 4.01
C ILE A 64 -11.16 12.08 3.70
N ARG A 65 -10.71 12.51 2.52
CA ARG A 65 -10.81 13.91 2.08
C ARG A 65 -12.25 14.39 1.94
N GLY A 66 -13.14 13.56 1.39
CA GLY A 66 -14.58 13.86 1.29
C GLY A 66 -15.22 14.09 2.65
N VAL A 67 -14.94 13.22 3.62
CA VAL A 67 -15.45 13.32 4.99
C VAL A 67 -14.88 14.52 5.75
N LEU A 68 -13.57 14.78 5.65
CA LEU A 68 -12.90 15.82 6.46
C LEU A 68 -12.97 17.23 5.88
N LEU A 69 -12.99 17.38 4.54
CA LEU A 69 -12.96 18.68 3.87
C LEU A 69 -14.27 19.01 3.12
N GLY A 70 -15.27 18.12 3.15
CA GLY A 70 -16.52 18.30 2.41
C GLY A 70 -16.36 18.29 0.89
N TYR A 71 -15.21 17.82 0.37
CA TYR A 71 -14.86 17.92 -1.04
C TYR A 71 -14.24 16.61 -1.56
N GLU A 72 -14.93 16.01 -2.51
CA GLU A 72 -14.61 14.69 -3.07
C GLU A 72 -14.56 14.71 -4.61
N ILE A 73 -14.01 13.65 -5.22
CA ILE A 73 -13.94 13.46 -6.69
C ILE A 73 -14.98 12.44 -7.16
N ALA A 74 -15.16 11.40 -6.34
CA ALA A 74 -16.19 10.38 -6.41
C ALA A 74 -16.77 10.25 -5.00
N SER A 75 -18.03 9.83 -4.85
CA SER A 75 -18.71 9.84 -3.55
C SER A 75 -18.07 8.90 -2.52
N VAL A 76 -18.07 9.27 -1.23
CA VAL A 76 -17.54 8.42 -0.14
C VAL A 76 -18.02 6.96 -0.25
N PRO A 77 -19.31 6.64 -0.49
CA PRO A 77 -19.76 5.25 -0.67
C PRO A 77 -19.14 4.55 -1.89
N LEU A 78 -18.90 5.27 -2.99
CA LEU A 78 -18.28 4.71 -4.19
C LEU A 78 -16.79 4.41 -3.98
N ASN A 79 -16.06 5.31 -3.30
CA ASN A 79 -14.66 5.05 -2.91
C ASN A 79 -14.55 3.81 -2.00
N LEU A 80 -15.46 3.67 -1.03
CA LEU A 80 -15.53 2.51 -0.14
C LEU A 80 -15.91 1.22 -0.89
N ALA A 81 -16.86 1.27 -1.82
CA ALA A 81 -17.23 0.12 -2.65
C ALA A 81 -16.05 -0.37 -3.52
N ILE A 82 -15.25 0.55 -4.09
CA ILE A 82 -14.05 0.21 -4.87
C ILE A 82 -12.99 -0.45 -3.97
N LEU A 83 -12.75 0.08 -2.76
CA LEU A 83 -11.84 -0.53 -1.78
C LEU A 83 -12.29 -1.93 -1.34
N LEU A 84 -13.59 -2.12 -1.08
CA LEU A 84 -14.16 -3.42 -0.72
C LEU A 84 -14.02 -4.42 -1.88
N GLY A 85 -14.34 -4.01 -3.11
CA GLY A 85 -14.16 -4.82 -4.32
C GLY A 85 -12.71 -5.25 -4.52
N PHE A 86 -11.76 -4.31 -4.43
CA PHE A 86 -10.32 -4.60 -4.49
C PHE A 86 -9.89 -5.59 -3.39
N THR A 87 -10.37 -5.40 -2.16
CA THR A 87 -10.05 -6.27 -1.02
C THR A 87 -10.56 -7.70 -1.26
N VAL A 88 -11.80 -7.86 -1.74
CA VAL A 88 -12.38 -9.18 -2.07
C VAL A 88 -11.61 -9.86 -3.21
N VAL A 89 -11.25 -9.11 -4.27
CA VAL A 89 -10.44 -9.64 -5.39
C VAL A 89 -9.07 -10.10 -4.92
N MET A 90 -8.35 -9.30 -4.13
CA MET A 90 -7.03 -9.67 -3.61
C MET A 90 -7.10 -10.83 -2.62
N MET A 91 -8.14 -10.91 -1.79
CA MET A 91 -8.38 -12.06 -0.91
C MET A 91 -8.63 -13.35 -1.72
N ALA A 92 -9.44 -13.27 -2.78
CA ALA A 92 -9.69 -14.41 -3.67
C ALA A 92 -8.41 -14.86 -4.41
N ILE A 93 -7.57 -13.92 -4.87
CA ILE A 93 -6.27 -14.21 -5.49
C ILE A 93 -5.32 -14.87 -4.47
N ALA A 94 -5.23 -14.36 -3.24
CA ALA A 94 -4.39 -14.93 -2.19
C ALA A 94 -4.80 -16.37 -1.83
N ILE A 95 -6.11 -16.61 -1.67
CA ILE A 95 -6.66 -17.96 -1.44
C ILE A 95 -6.40 -18.88 -2.65
N TRP A 96 -6.54 -18.38 -3.88
CA TRP A 96 -6.23 -19.14 -5.10
C TRP A 96 -4.73 -19.43 -5.24
N MET A 97 -3.84 -18.57 -4.77
CA MET A 97 -2.40 -18.77 -4.83
C MET A 97 -1.90 -19.74 -3.75
N SER A 98 -2.35 -19.59 -2.50
CA SER A 98 -1.97 -20.49 -1.40
C SER A 98 -2.37 -21.94 -1.67
N ARG A 99 -3.46 -22.19 -2.42
CA ARG A 99 -3.88 -23.52 -2.90
C ARG A 99 -3.02 -24.12 -4.02
N ARG A 100 -1.89 -23.49 -4.38
CA ARG A 100 -0.92 -23.93 -5.42
C ARG A 100 0.47 -24.18 -4.85
N GLU A 101 0.62 -24.01 -3.54
CA GLU A 101 1.86 -24.18 -2.77
C GLU A 101 1.71 -25.34 -1.75
N VAL A 102 0.63 -26.13 -1.87
CA VAL A 102 0.22 -27.29 -1.07
C VAL A 102 -0.21 -28.41 -2.01
#